data_AF-I6YQ26-F1
#
_entry.id   AF-I6YQ26-F1
#
_cell.length_a   1.000
_cell.length_b   1.000
_cell.length_c   1.000
_cell.angle_alpha   90.00
_cell.angle_beta   90.00
_cell.angle_gamma   90.00
#
_symmetry.space_group_name_H-M   'P 1'
#
loop_
_entity.id
_entity.type
_entity.pdbx_description
1 polymer ?
#
loop_
_entity_poly.entity_id
_entity_poly.type
_entity_poly.pdbx_seq_one_letter_code
_entity_poly.pdbx_strand_id
1 'polypeptide(L)' 'MQIAPKRGRPPIRNQAMTAAQRKQEQRLRLATKVNGVGDIELTDAECLAVLANSHWPKGSAIDKDAWQQLGKLRGYL' A
#
# COMPACT_ATOMS: atom_id res chain seq x y z
N MET A 1 7.97 52.62 16.17
CA MET A 1 7.75 51.28 16.74
C MET A 1 7.95 50.26 15.63
N GLN A 2 8.94 49.38 15.71
CA GLN A 2 9.24 48.39 14.67
C GLN A 2 8.55 47.06 15.03
N ILE A 3 7.71 46.52 14.14
CA ILE A 3 7.00 45.25 14.34
C ILE A 3 7.87 44.14 13.73
N ALA A 4 8.32 43.20 14.57
CA ALA A 4 9.13 42.07 14.12
C ALA A 4 8.34 41.14 13.17
N PRO A 5 8.97 40.58 12.11
CA PRO A 5 8.30 39.64 11.23
C PRO A 5 8.05 38.31 11.94
N LYS A 6 6.78 37.88 11.99
CA LYS A 6 6.39 36.55 12.52
C LYS A 6 7.12 35.46 11.73
N ARG A 7 8.04 34.75 12.37
CA ARG A 7 8.62 33.49 11.87
C ARG A 7 7.55 32.40 11.89
N GLY A 8 6.69 32.38 10.89
CA GLY A 8 5.73 31.29 10.66
C GLY A 8 6.32 30.26 9.70
N ARG A 9 6.07 28.97 9.95
CA ARG A 9 6.33 27.89 8.98
C ARG A 9 5.60 28.26 7.68
N PRO A 10 6.27 28.25 6.51
CA PRO A 10 5.58 28.48 5.25
C PRO A 10 4.42 27.47 5.14
N PRO A 11 3.24 27.89 4.67
CA PRO A 11 2.14 26.96 4.47
C PRO A 11 2.63 25.83 3.59
N ILE A 12 2.40 24.59 4.02
CA ILE A 12 2.70 23.42 3.21
C ILE A 12 1.90 23.62 1.93
N ARG A 13 2.59 23.92 0.83
CA ARG A 13 2.02 24.05 -0.52
C ARG A 13 1.59 22.67 -0.99
N ASN A 14 0.61 22.07 -0.32
CA ASN A 14 -0.16 21.00 -0.91
C ASN A 14 -1.09 21.70 -1.89
N GLN A 15 -0.95 21.41 -3.18
CA GLN A 15 -1.99 21.76 -4.15
C GLN A 15 -3.32 21.30 -3.55
N ALA A 16 -4.24 22.24 -3.32
CA ALA A 16 -5.51 21.94 -2.71
C ALA A 16 -6.30 21.05 -3.67
N MET A 17 -6.19 19.73 -3.50
CA MET A 17 -6.95 18.80 -4.33
C MET A 17 -8.44 18.98 -4.04
N THR A 18 -9.21 19.11 -5.11
CA THR A 18 -10.66 19.03 -5.03
C THR A 18 -11.09 17.66 -4.50
N ALA A 19 -12.31 17.55 -3.99
CA ALA A 19 -12.84 16.26 -3.50
C ALA A 19 -12.82 15.18 -4.60
N ALA A 20 -13.05 15.57 -5.86
CA ALA A 20 -12.99 14.67 -7.01
C ALA A 20 -11.57 14.14 -7.25
N GLN A 21 -10.56 15.03 -7.22
CA GLN A 21 -9.15 14.64 -7.38
C GLN A 21 -8.68 13.69 -6.27
N ARG A 22 -9.07 13.95 -5.02
CA ARG A 22 -8.76 13.04 -3.89
C ARG A 22 -9.37 11.65 -4.10
N LYS A 23 -10.60 11.57 -4.62
CA LYS A 23 -11.25 10.28 -4.90
C LYS A 23 -10.58 9.55 -6.07
N GLN A 24 -10.12 10.28 -7.08
CA GLN A 24 -9.35 9.72 -8.20
C GLN A 24 -7.99 9.19 -7.73
N GLU A 25 -7.24 9.97 -6.95
CA GLU A 25 -6.00 9.57 -6.30
C GLU A 25 -6.20 8.31 -5.44
N GLN A 26 -7.28 8.26 -4.65
CA GLN A 26 -7.62 7.09 -3.83
C GLN A 26 -7.90 5.86 -4.70
N ARG A 27 -8.64 6.01 -5.80
CA ARG A 27 -8.89 4.92 -6.76
C ARG A 27 -7.60 4.46 -7.44
N LEU A 28 -6.72 5.38 -7.82
CA LEU A 28 -5.43 5.05 -8.43
C LEU A 28 -4.52 4.32 -7.45
N ARG A 29 -4.44 4.77 -6.18
CA ARG A 29 -3.72 4.08 -5.11
C ARG A 29 -4.28 2.70 -4.82
N LEU A 30 -5.61 2.55 -4.85
CA LEU A 30 -6.24 1.26 -4.67
C LEU A 30 -5.96 0.33 -5.86
N ALA A 31 -6.08 0.83 -7.09
CA ALA A 31 -5.79 0.08 -8.30
C ALA A 31 -4.32 -0.35 -8.39
N THR A 32 -3.39 0.54 -8.04
CA THR A 32 -1.96 0.20 -7.94
C THR A 32 -1.67 -0.76 -6.80
N LYS A 33 -2.34 -0.66 -5.65
CA LYS A 33 -2.21 -1.64 -4.57
C LYS A 33 -2.78 -3.02 -4.95
N VAL A 34 -3.86 -3.06 -5.73
CA VAL A 34 -4.44 -4.31 -6.25
C VAL A 34 -3.55 -4.93 -7.33
N ASN A 35 -2.88 -4.11 -8.15
CA ASN A 35 -1.97 -4.58 -9.20
C ASN A 35 -0.51 -4.78 -8.72
N GLY A 36 -0.17 -4.31 -7.52
CA GLY A 36 1.21 -4.15 -7.04
C GLY A 36 1.67 -5.21 -6.04
N VAL A 37 1.00 -6.35 -5.95
CA VAL A 37 1.46 -7.52 -5.19
C VAL A 37 2.18 -8.51 -6.13
N GLY A 38 2.87 -7.97 -7.16
CA GLY A 38 3.69 -8.78 -8.08
C GLY A 38 5.16 -8.88 -7.67
N ASP A 39 5.67 -7.89 -6.92
CA ASP A 39 7.10 -7.67 -6.69
C ASP A 39 7.46 -7.45 -5.22
N ILE A 40 6.61 -7.88 -4.28
CA ILE A 40 7.07 -7.99 -2.89
C ILE A 40 7.80 -9.31 -2.83
N GLU A 41 9.12 -9.30 -2.64
CA GLU A 41 9.88 -10.52 -2.33
C GLU A 41 9.50 -10.99 -0.92
N LEU A 42 8.29 -11.54 -0.75
CA LEU A 42 7.93 -12.22 0.49
C LEU A 42 8.81 -13.46 0.62
N THR A 43 9.44 -13.56 1.78
CA THR A 43 10.15 -14.76 2.20
C THR A 43 9.15 -15.87 2.53
N ASP A 44 9.62 -17.12 2.56
CA ASP A 44 8.80 -18.31 2.88
C ASP A 44 8.05 -18.15 4.21
N ALA A 45 8.69 -17.51 5.20
CA ALA A 45 8.11 -17.22 6.51
C ALA A 45 6.97 -16.19 6.46
N GLU A 46 7.09 -15.16 5.61
CA GLU A 46 6.05 -14.13 5.47
C GLU A 46 4.84 -14.65 4.72
N CYS A 47 5.05 -15.48 3.69
CA CYS A 47 3.96 -16.20 3.02
C CYS A 47 3.19 -17.07 4.02
N LEU A 48 3.89 -17.83 4.87
CA LEU A 48 3.26 -18.65 5.90
C LEU A 48 2.54 -17.79 6.96
N ALA A 49 3.08 -16.63 7.34
CA ALA A 49 2.43 -15.73 8.28
C ALA A 49 1.12 -15.15 7.72
N VAL A 50 1.11 -14.78 6.44
CA VAL A 50 -0.11 -14.34 5.73
C VAL A 50 -1.15 -15.46 5.71
N LEU A 51 -0.74 -16.68 5.38
CA LEU A 51 -1.64 -17.83 5.28
C LEU A 51 -2.14 -18.34 6.64
N ALA A 52 -1.35 -18.19 7.70
CA ALA A 52 -1.73 -18.61 9.06
C ALA A 52 -2.62 -17.59 9.77
N ASN A 53 -2.58 -16.31 9.36
CA ASN A 53 -3.33 -15.25 10.03
C ASN A 53 -4.80 -15.25 9.61
N SER A 54 -5.70 -15.38 10.60
CA SER A 54 -7.16 -15.33 10.40
C SER A 54 -7.68 -13.93 10.02
N HIS A 55 -6.85 -12.90 10.14
CA HIS A 55 -7.16 -11.54 9.71
C HIS A 55 -7.39 -11.46 8.18
N TRP A 56 -6.75 -12.32 7.40
CA TRP A 56 -6.91 -12.37 5.95
C TRP A 56 -7.94 -13.44 5.57
N PRO A 57 -9.06 -13.06 4.96
CA PRO A 57 -10.04 -14.06 4.52
C PRO A 57 -9.45 -14.96 3.43
N LYS A 58 -9.73 -16.26 3.53
CA LYS A 58 -9.31 -17.26 2.56
C LYS A 58 -9.86 -16.93 1.17
N GLY A 59 -9.01 -17.03 0.16
CA GLY A 59 -9.34 -16.65 -1.21
C GLY A 59 -9.28 -15.14 -1.50
N SER A 60 -8.86 -14.31 -0.54
CA SER A 60 -8.49 -12.91 -0.81
C SER A 60 -7.30 -12.81 -1.77
N ALA A 61 -7.09 -11.64 -2.38
CA ALA A 61 -5.96 -11.41 -3.28
C ALA A 61 -4.62 -11.72 -2.59
N ILE A 62 -4.44 -11.26 -1.36
CA ILE A 62 -3.26 -11.53 -0.52
C ILE A 62 -3.06 -13.04 -0.24
N ASP A 63 -4.13 -13.78 0.02
CA ASP A 63 -4.06 -15.24 0.25
C ASP A 63 -3.64 -15.99 -1.03
N LYS A 64 -4.14 -15.56 -2.19
CA LYS A 64 -3.75 -16.13 -3.50
C LYS A 64 -2.31 -15.80 -3.87
N ASP A 65 -1.89 -14.56 -3.67
CA ASP A 65 -0.51 -14.13 -3.98
C ASP A 65 0.49 -14.83 -3.05
N ALA A 66 0.17 -14.99 -1.77
CA ALA A 66 1.01 -15.73 -0.83
C ALA A 66 1.18 -17.20 -1.23
N TRP A 67 0.10 -17.88 -1.66
CA TRP A 67 0.21 -19.25 -2.18
C TRP A 67 1.02 -19.34 -3.48
N GLN A 68 0.83 -18.40 -4.41
CA GLN A 68 1.55 -18.37 -5.68
C GLN A 68 3.05 -18.13 -5.46
N GLN A 69 3.40 -17.23 -4.55
CA GLN A 69 4.79 -16.95 -4.19
C GLN A 69 5.45 -18.10 -3.43
N LEU A 70 4.73 -18.71 -2.48
CA LEU A 70 5.20 -19.90 -1.78
C LEU A 70 5.45 -21.07 -2.75
N GLY A 71 4.59 -21.25 -3.75
CA GLY A 71 4.75 -22.26 -4.79
C GLY A 71 6.02 -22.06 -5.62
N LYS A 72 6.32 -20.80 -6.00
CA LYS A 72 7.57 -20.45 -6.70
C LYS A 72 8.81 -20.73 -5.85
N LEU A 73 8.79 -20.34 -4.57
CA LEU A 73 9.91 -20.55 -3.64
C LEU A 73 10.20 -22.03 -3.38
N ARG A 74 9.14 -22.86 -3.36
CA ARG A 74 9.24 -24.30 -3.07
C ARG A 74 9.38 -25.17 -4.33
N GLY A 75 9.29 -24.60 -5.52
CA GLY A 75 9.46 -25.30 -6.80
C GLY A 75 8.25 -26.13 -7.24
N TYR A 76 7.04 -25.77 -6.82
CA TYR A 76 5.79 -26.41 -7.25
C TYR A 76 5.14 -25.75 -8.48
N LEU A 77 5.62 -24.55 -8.85
CA LEU A 77 5.18 -23.72 -9.96
C LEU A 77 6.38 -23.30 -10.80
#